data_AF-A0A2T9ZE09-F1
#
_entry.id   AF-A0A2T9ZE09-F1
#
_cell.length_a   1.000
_cell.length_b   1.000
_cell.length_c   1.000
_cell.angle_alpha   90.00
_cell.angle_beta   90.00
_cell.angle_gamma   90.00
#
_symmetry.space_group_name_H-M   'P 1'
#
loop_
_entity.id
_entity.type
_entity.pdbx_description
1 polymer ?
#
loop_
_entity_poly.entity_id
_entity_poly.type
_entity_poly.pdbx_seq_one_letter_code
_entity_poly.pdbx_strand_id
1 'polypeptide(L)'
;MSEDKNNHQLQVLENALLETNQKLLEIGATVYDYQPESEIMLNERLNKILGDYKEIYKLKDSLNYKIPVQVLDCIEEDINPDQFSKDFLERTAAENQFTNGKLSAFGDFYESLNAKFNSEFPKLNGK
;
A
#
# COMPACT_ATOMS: atom_id res chain seq x y z
N MET A 1 20.60 -4.46 -4.22
CA MET A 1 21.23 -4.48 -2.88
C MET A 1 20.34 -3.89 -1.79
N SER A 2 19.72 -2.71 -1.97
CA SER A 2 18.75 -2.14 -1.02
C SER A 2 17.33 -2.74 -1.15
N GLU A 3 16.83 -2.95 -2.37
CA GLU A 3 15.51 -3.57 -2.60
C GLU A 3 15.46 -5.05 -2.20
N ASP A 4 16.51 -5.82 -2.55
CA ASP A 4 16.59 -7.25 -2.20
C ASP A 4 16.57 -7.49 -0.69
N LYS A 5 17.21 -6.59 0.07
CA LYS A 5 17.24 -6.66 1.54
C LYS A 5 15.86 -6.39 2.13
N ASN A 6 15.14 -5.41 1.60
CA ASN A 6 13.78 -5.08 2.04
C ASN A 6 12.79 -6.21 1.70
N ASN A 7 12.90 -6.81 0.52
CA ASN A 7 12.07 -7.97 0.14
C ASN A 7 12.34 -9.18 1.03
N HIS A 8 13.60 -9.42 1.38
CA HIS A 8 13.95 -10.48 2.32
C HIS A 8 13.34 -10.24 3.71
N GLN A 9 13.38 -9.00 4.23
CA GLN A 9 12.78 -8.67 5.52
C GLN A 9 11.26 -8.82 5.52
N LEU A 10 10.58 -8.49 4.41
CA LEU A 10 9.15 -8.75 4.25
C LEU A 10 8.83 -10.25 4.29
N GLN A 11 9.62 -11.09 3.61
CA GLN A 11 9.46 -12.54 3.66
C GLN A 11 9.66 -13.09 5.07
N VAL A 12 10.64 -12.57 5.81
CA VAL A 12 10.86 -12.98 7.21
C VAL A 12 9.66 -12.61 8.07
N LEU A 13 9.11 -11.40 7.90
CA LEU A 13 7.90 -10.98 8.62
C LEU A 13 6.69 -11.86 8.24
N GLU A 14 6.48 -12.11 6.94
CA GLU A 14 5.38 -12.93 6.44
C GLU A 14 5.42 -14.34 7.03
N ASN A 15 6.58 -14.99 7.00
CA ASN A 15 6.76 -16.32 7.59
C ASN A 15 6.49 -16.30 9.10
N ALA A 16 6.98 -15.29 9.83
CA ALA A 16 6.74 -15.17 11.26
C ALA A 16 5.24 -14.98 11.59
N LEU A 17 4.51 -14.21 10.78
CA LEU A 17 3.06 -14.02 10.93
C LEU A 17 2.30 -15.32 10.64
N LEU A 18 2.65 -16.04 9.58
CA LEU A 18 2.05 -17.33 9.23
C LEU A 18 2.27 -18.38 10.33
N GLU A 19 3.50 -18.49 10.83
CA GLU A 19 3.81 -19.40 11.94
C GLU A 19 3.04 -19.04 13.23
N THR A 20 2.91 -17.74 13.53
CA THR A 20 2.15 -17.28 14.70
C THR A 20 0.66 -17.61 14.55
N ASN A 21 0.09 -17.42 13.36
CA ASN A 21 -1.30 -17.78 13.07
C ASN A 21 -1.53 -19.30 13.20
N GLN A 22 -0.62 -20.11 12.68
CA GLN A 22 -0.67 -21.56 12.84
C GLN A 22 -0.65 -21.99 14.32
N LYS A 23 0.20 -21.37 15.14
CA LYS A 23 0.25 -21.63 16.58
C LYS A 23 -1.03 -21.19 17.29
N LEU A 24 -1.65 -20.08 16.90
CA LEU A 24 -2.95 -19.64 17.43
C LEU A 24 -4.05 -20.67 17.12
N LEU A 25 -4.08 -21.20 15.89
CA LEU A 25 -5.02 -22.25 15.49
C LEU A 25 -4.80 -23.52 16.31
N GLU A 26 -3.55 -23.93 16.51
CA GLU A 26 -3.18 -25.08 17.33
C GLU A 26 -3.63 -24.93 18.79
N ILE A 27 -3.49 -23.73 19.37
CA ILE A 27 -4.03 -23.44 20.71
C ILE A 27 -5.54 -23.55 20.71
N GLY A 28 -6.22 -22.97 19.72
CA GLY A 28 -7.67 -23.08 19.58
C GLY A 28 -8.14 -24.54 19.58
N ALA A 29 -7.45 -25.42 18.85
CA ALA A 29 -7.73 -26.85 18.83
C ALA A 29 -7.49 -27.53 20.19
N THR A 30 -6.38 -27.20 20.89
CA THR A 30 -6.11 -27.75 22.23
C THR A 30 -7.12 -27.30 23.28
N VAL A 31 -7.60 -26.05 23.19
CA VAL A 31 -8.63 -25.54 24.10
C VAL A 31 -9.99 -26.17 23.80
N TYR A 32 -10.28 -26.43 22.52
CA TYR A 32 -11.52 -27.09 22.10
C TYR A 32 -11.61 -28.54 22.62
N ASP A 33 -10.53 -29.31 22.53
CA ASP A 33 -10.44 -30.69 23.04
C ASP A 33 -9.55 -30.77 24.29
N TYR A 34 -9.85 -29.93 25.28
CA TYR A 34 -9.01 -29.83 26.47
C TYR A 34 -9.10 -31.08 27.35
N GLN A 35 -7.93 -31.62 27.69
CA GLN A 35 -7.74 -32.67 28.68
C GLN A 35 -6.77 -32.20 29.77
N PRO A 36 -6.89 -32.66 31.03
CA PRO A 36 -5.96 -32.27 32.10
C PRO A 36 -4.48 -32.47 31.74
N GLU A 37 -4.16 -33.53 30.98
CA GLU A 37 -2.82 -33.84 30.50
C GLU A 37 -2.30 -32.80 29.48
N SER A 38 -3.20 -32.05 28.84
CA SER A 38 -2.88 -31.02 27.86
C SER A 38 -2.52 -29.67 28.48
N GLU A 39 -2.67 -29.51 29.80
CA GLU A 39 -2.36 -28.24 30.50
C GLU A 39 -0.91 -27.80 30.29
N ILE A 40 0.04 -28.74 30.39
CA ILE A 40 1.47 -28.45 30.19
C ILE A 40 1.71 -28.01 28.73
N MET A 41 1.16 -28.75 27.77
CA MET A 41 1.29 -28.46 26.35
C MET A 41 0.69 -27.09 25.97
N LEU A 42 -0.46 -26.75 26.56
CA LEU A 42 -1.12 -25.46 26.35
C LEU A 42 -0.25 -24.31 26.88
N ASN A 43 0.31 -24.44 28.08
CA ASN A 43 1.21 -23.45 28.65
C ASN A 43 2.47 -23.25 27.81
N GLU A 44 3.06 -24.33 27.30
CA GLU A 44 4.20 -24.24 26.38
C GLU A 44 3.85 -23.49 25.08
N ARG A 45 2.67 -23.77 24.50
CA ARG A 45 2.20 -23.10 23.28
C ARG A 45 1.94 -21.60 23.52
N LEU A 46 1.31 -21.24 24.64
CA LEU A 46 1.10 -19.84 25.01
C LEU A 46 2.42 -19.08 25.15
N ASN A 47 3.41 -19.67 25.81
CA ASN A 47 4.73 -19.07 25.96
C ASN A 47 5.45 -18.89 24.61
N LYS A 48 5.28 -19.84 23.67
CA LYS A 48 5.82 -19.72 22.31
C LYS A 48 5.22 -18.53 21.56
N ILE A 49 3.89 -18.37 21.60
CA ILE A 49 3.21 -17.24 20.94
C ILE A 49 3.66 -15.89 21.53
N LEU A 50 3.83 -15.80 22.86
CA LEU A 50 4.38 -14.60 23.48
C LEU A 50 5.81 -14.30 23.00
N GLY A 51 6.61 -15.34 22.73
CA GLY A 51 7.92 -15.21 22.09
C GLY A 51 7.78 -14.68 20.66
N ASP A 52 6.91 -15.27 19.86
CA ASP A 52 6.70 -14.89 18.46
C ASP A 52 6.26 -13.43 18.32
N TYR A 53 5.30 -12.97 19.15
CA TYR A 53 4.87 -11.57 19.15
C TYR A 53 6.01 -10.61 19.49
N LYS A 54 6.93 -11.00 20.40
CA LYS A 54 8.12 -10.19 20.71
C LYS A 54 9.06 -10.12 19.53
N GLU A 55 9.27 -11.22 18.81
CA GLU A 55 10.12 -11.24 17.61
C GLU A 55 9.50 -10.43 16.47
N ILE A 56 8.20 -10.59 16.19
CA ILE A 56 7.47 -9.78 15.21
C ILE A 56 7.59 -8.29 15.55
N TYR A 57 7.44 -7.92 16.82
CA TYR A 57 7.57 -6.53 17.25
C TYR A 57 8.96 -5.95 17.00
N LYS A 58 10.04 -6.75 17.12
CA LYS A 58 11.41 -6.31 16.81
C LYS A 58 11.64 -6.14 15.30
N LEU A 59 11.00 -6.97 14.47
CA LEU A 59 11.13 -6.88 13.01
C LEU A 59 10.65 -5.55 12.46
N LYS A 60 9.73 -4.85 13.15
CA LYS A 60 9.22 -3.54 12.74
C LYS A 60 10.34 -2.52 12.47
N ASP A 61 11.37 -2.51 13.30
CA ASP A 61 12.46 -1.51 13.24
C ASP A 61 13.35 -1.73 12.01
N SER A 62 13.28 -2.93 11.45
CA SER A 62 14.04 -3.34 10.29
C SER A 62 13.31 -3.03 8.97
N LEU A 63 12.01 -2.72 9.04
CA LEU A 63 11.14 -2.48 7.88
C LEU A 63 11.02 -0.98 7.61
N ASN A 64 11.38 -0.56 6.39
CA ASN A 64 11.27 0.83 5.95
C ASN A 64 10.24 0.97 4.81
N TYR A 65 9.00 0.61 5.09
CA TYR A 65 7.88 0.74 4.15
C TYR A 65 6.87 1.77 4.63
N LYS A 66 6.37 2.58 3.70
CA LYS A 66 5.27 3.50 3.94
C LYS A 66 4.02 2.93 3.33
N ILE A 67 3.02 2.68 4.16
CA ILE A 67 1.71 2.19 3.73
C ILE A 67 0.76 3.38 3.72
N PRO A 68 0.07 3.68 2.60
CA PRO A 68 -0.96 4.69 2.57
C PRO A 68 -2.06 4.37 3.59
N VAL A 69 -2.54 5.37 4.32
CA VAL A 69 -3.57 5.17 5.36
C VAL A 69 -4.84 4.55 4.78
N GLN A 70 -5.18 4.89 3.53
CA GLN A 70 -6.35 4.35 2.83
C GLN A 70 -6.29 2.83 2.62
N VAL A 71 -5.09 2.23 2.64
CA VAL A 71 -4.96 0.76 2.59
C VAL A 71 -5.47 0.14 3.88
N LEU A 72 -5.41 0.85 5.02
CA LEU A 72 -5.99 0.38 6.27
C LEU A 72 -7.52 0.33 6.18
N ASP A 73 -8.14 1.34 5.55
CA ASP A 73 -9.59 1.35 5.31
C ASP A 73 -10.02 0.12 4.50
N CYS A 74 -9.21 -0.31 3.51
CA CYS A 74 -9.46 -1.54 2.76
C CYS A 74 -9.48 -2.78 3.67
N ILE A 75 -8.58 -2.86 4.66
CA ILE A 75 -8.53 -3.98 5.60
C ILE A 75 -9.76 -3.97 6.53
N GLU A 76 -10.17 -2.78 7.01
CA GLU A 76 -11.34 -2.64 7.87
C GLU A 76 -12.65 -3.00 7.16
N GLU A 77 -12.74 -2.71 5.87
CA GLU A 77 -13.92 -2.98 5.04
C GLU A 77 -13.91 -4.36 4.33
N ASP A 78 -12.90 -5.20 4.59
CA ASP A 78 -12.69 -6.50 3.91
C ASP A 78 -12.59 -6.38 2.37
N ILE A 79 -11.99 -5.29 1.90
CA ILE A 79 -11.72 -5.00 0.50
C ILE A 79 -10.27 -5.37 0.19
N ASN A 80 -10.04 -6.03 -0.96
CA ASN A 80 -8.67 -6.31 -1.41
C ASN A 80 -7.89 -4.98 -1.61
N PRO A 81 -6.75 -4.77 -0.90
CA PRO A 81 -5.88 -3.60 -1.08
C PRO A 81 -5.40 -3.35 -2.52
N ASP A 82 -5.36 -4.37 -3.38
CA ASP A 82 -5.02 -4.22 -4.79
C ASP A 82 -6.04 -3.36 -5.54
N GLN A 83 -7.29 -3.33 -5.08
CA GLN A 83 -8.34 -2.48 -5.65
C GLN A 83 -8.00 -1.00 -5.46
N PHE A 84 -7.48 -0.61 -4.28
CA PHE A 84 -6.99 0.75 -4.05
C PHE A 84 -5.85 1.11 -5.01
N SER A 85 -4.90 0.19 -5.21
CA SER A 85 -3.78 0.40 -6.13
C SER A 85 -4.27 0.59 -7.58
N LYS A 86 -5.25 -0.22 -7.99
CA LYS A 86 -5.89 -0.11 -9.30
C LYS A 86 -6.61 1.23 -9.46
N ASP A 87 -7.47 1.61 -8.52
CA ASP A 87 -8.24 2.84 -8.58
C ASP A 87 -7.34 4.09 -8.56
N PHE A 88 -6.25 4.03 -7.79
CA PHE A 88 -5.25 5.09 -7.74
C PHE A 88 -4.54 5.25 -9.09
N LEU A 89 -4.16 4.15 -9.75
CA LEU A 89 -3.55 4.16 -11.08
C LEU A 89 -4.51 4.69 -12.14
N GLU A 90 -5.76 4.23 -12.14
CA GLU A 90 -6.80 4.68 -13.07
C GLU A 90 -7.09 6.17 -12.90
N ARG A 91 -7.24 6.66 -11.66
CA ARG A 91 -7.42 8.08 -11.38
C ARG A 91 -6.23 8.91 -11.84
N THR A 92 -5.00 8.45 -11.57
CA THR A 92 -3.78 9.14 -11.99
C THR A 92 -3.71 9.25 -13.52
N ALA A 93 -4.07 8.18 -14.24
CA ALA A 93 -4.12 8.20 -15.69
C ALA A 93 -5.17 9.17 -16.23
N ALA A 94 -6.38 9.17 -15.65
CA ALA A 94 -7.46 10.08 -16.03
C ALA A 94 -7.09 11.55 -15.76
N GLU A 95 -6.52 11.86 -14.60
CA GLU A 95 -6.08 13.21 -14.24
C GLU A 95 -4.96 13.72 -15.15
N ASN A 96 -4.02 12.83 -15.54
CA ASN A 96 -2.96 13.15 -16.49
C ASN A 96 -3.55 13.49 -17.87
N GLN A 97 -4.43 12.64 -18.40
CA GLN A 97 -5.09 12.90 -19.69
C GLN A 97 -5.88 14.21 -19.66
N PHE A 98 -6.64 14.45 -18.59
CA PHE A 98 -7.41 15.68 -18.41
C PHE A 98 -6.53 16.92 -18.37
N THR A 99 -5.40 16.85 -17.65
CA THR A 99 -4.43 17.95 -17.57
C THR A 99 -3.77 18.22 -18.92
N ASN A 100 -3.41 17.18 -19.66
CA ASN A 100 -2.87 17.32 -21.02
C ASN A 100 -3.90 17.94 -21.97
N GLY A 101 -5.18 17.57 -21.87
CA GLY A 101 -6.26 18.18 -22.64
C GLY A 101 -6.41 19.69 -22.35
N LYS A 102 -6.31 20.09 -21.08
CA LYS A 102 -6.29 21.51 -20.70
C LYS A 102 -5.10 22.26 -21.29
N LEU A 103 -3.91 21.65 -21.26
CA LEU A 103 -2.70 22.25 -21.83
C LEU A 103 -2.82 22.44 -23.34
N SER A 104 -3.36 21.44 -24.05
CA SER A 104 -3.63 21.53 -25.49
C SER A 104 -4.61 22.66 -25.80
N ALA A 105 -5.74 22.72 -25.10
CA ALA A 105 -6.75 23.77 -25.30
C ALA A 105 -6.19 25.18 -25.02
N PHE A 106 -5.28 25.30 -24.04
CA PHE A 106 -4.59 26.56 -23.78
C PHE A 106 -3.63 26.94 -24.92
N GLY A 107 -2.92 25.96 -25.49
CA GLY A 107 -2.10 26.15 -26.70
C GLY A 107 -2.93 26.66 -27.88
N ASP A 108 -4.04 25.98 -28.19
CA ASP A 108 -4.95 26.36 -29.28
C ASP A 108 -5.53 27.76 -29.07
N PHE A 109 -5.90 28.10 -27.83
CA PHE A 109 -6.37 29.43 -27.47
C PHE A 109 -5.28 30.50 -27.69
N TYR A 110 -4.05 30.24 -27.26
CA TYR A 110 -2.93 31.15 -27.44
C TYR A 110 -2.63 31.41 -28.92
N GLU A 111 -2.62 30.36 -29.75
CA GLU A 111 -2.44 30.47 -31.20
C GLU A 111 -3.56 31.28 -31.85
N SER A 112 -4.81 30.98 -31.51
CA SER A 112 -5.99 31.69 -32.04
C SER A 112 -5.98 33.17 -31.64
N LEU A 113 -5.64 33.46 -30.39
CA LEU A 113 -5.53 34.82 -29.87
C LEU A 113 -4.42 35.60 -30.59
N ASN A 114 -3.23 35.00 -30.74
CA ASN A 114 -2.12 35.62 -31.46
C ASN A 114 -2.45 35.86 -32.93
N ALA A 115 -3.12 34.90 -33.59
CA ALA A 115 -3.55 35.06 -34.98
C ALA A 115 -4.50 36.25 -35.14
N LYS A 116 -5.50 36.39 -34.27
CA LYS A 116 -6.42 37.54 -34.27
C LYS A 116 -5.70 38.84 -33.93
N PHE A 117 -4.85 38.83 -32.91
CA PHE A 117 -4.09 40.01 -32.51
C PHE A 117 -3.21 40.53 -33.66
N ASN A 118 -2.51 39.62 -34.33
CA ASN A 118 -1.66 39.95 -35.48
C ASN A 118 -2.46 40.48 -36.69
N SER A 119 -3.69 40.00 -36.88
CA SER A 119 -4.61 40.46 -37.94
C SER A 119 -5.18 41.85 -37.67
N GLU A 120 -5.61 42.12 -36.42
CA GLU A 120 -6.25 43.39 -36.05
C GLU A 120 -5.23 44.50 -35.78
N PHE A 121 -4.03 44.16 -35.31
CA PHE A 121 -2.96 45.12 -34.97
C PHE A 121 -1.65 44.87 -35.74
N PRO A 122 -1.65 44.85 -37.08
CA PRO A 122 -0.47 44.51 -37.88
C PRO A 122 0.71 45.49 -37.70
N LYS A 123 0.45 46.72 -37.25
CA LYS A 123 1.48 47.74 -36.96
C LYS A 123 2.27 47.46 -35.67
N LEU A 124 1.79 46.57 -34.80
CA LEU A 124 2.49 46.15 -33.58
C LEU A 124 3.38 44.92 -33.81
N ASN A 125 3.28 44.25 -34.98
CA ASN A 125 4.06 43.06 -35.33
C ASN A 125 5.51 43.38 -35.74
N GLY A 126 6.04 44.52 -35.32
CA GLY A 126 7.35 45.02 -35.77
C GLY A 126 8.02 45.94 -34.76
N LYS A 127 8.74 45.32 -33.82
CA LYS A 127 10.16 45.57 -33.59
C LYS A 127 10.87 44.25 -33.36
#